data_AF-A0AAT9LV13-F1
#
_entry.id   AF-A0AAT9LV13-F1
#
_cell.length_a   1.000
_cell.length_b   1.000
_cell.length_c   1.000
_cell.angle_alpha   90.00
_cell.angle_beta   90.00
_cell.angle_gamma   90.00
#
_symmetry.space_group_name_H-M   'P 1'
#
loop_
_entity.id
_entity.type
_entity.pdbx_description
1 polymer ?
#
loop_
_entity_poly.entity_id
_entity_poly.type
_entity_poly.pdbx_seq_one_letter_code
_entity_poly.pdbx_strand_id
1 'polypeptide(L)'
;MNRNPFHVLQLPTDATAETIVRRAAEAAELAETDAERHAVIEARRELITHPAVRLGHELLEVPDSDYRDQDWEAFEHQHKRDPVDFTALAAGAEPLRPADFTLAAVLGMAADEAVVPPEPDLPAALADPPVRPAWDTPPLEVRHVLFG
;
A
#
# COMPACT_ATOMS: atom_id res chain seq x y z
N MET A 1 4.83 -12.14 -6.99
CA MET A 1 4.64 -10.69 -6.86
C MET A 1 3.14 -10.48 -7.01
N ASN A 2 2.44 -9.97 -5.97
CA ASN A 2 0.99 -9.73 -6.07
C ASN A 2 0.74 -8.62 -7.09
N ARG A 3 -0.27 -8.77 -7.94
CA ARG A 3 -0.66 -7.79 -8.97
C ARG A 3 -1.20 -6.54 -8.24
N ASN A 4 -0.93 -5.34 -8.76
CA ASN A 4 -1.42 -4.11 -8.13
C ASN A 4 -2.97 -4.14 -8.07
N PRO A 5 -3.59 -3.85 -6.91
CA PRO A 5 -5.04 -3.86 -6.77
C PRO A 5 -5.79 -2.92 -7.73
N PHE A 6 -5.18 -1.80 -8.16
CA PHE A 6 -5.74 -0.93 -9.20
C PHE A 6 -5.82 -1.62 -10.57
N HIS A 7 -4.84 -2.46 -10.91
CA HIS A 7 -4.85 -3.28 -12.13
C HIS A 7 -5.88 -4.38 -12.06
N VAL A 8 -6.00 -5.04 -10.89
CA VAL A 8 -6.99 -6.11 -10.68
C VAL A 8 -8.41 -5.61 -10.86
N LEU A 9 -8.71 -4.41 -10.35
CA LEU A 9 -10.05 -3.80 -10.47
C LEU A 9 -10.21 -2.95 -11.74
N GLN A 10 -9.15 -2.73 -12.50
CA GLN A 10 -9.10 -1.81 -13.64
C GLN A 10 -9.62 -0.42 -13.28
N LEU A 11 -9.04 0.17 -12.24
CA LEU A 11 -9.43 1.47 -11.71
C LEU A 11 -8.26 2.45 -11.72
N PRO A 12 -8.51 3.74 -11.98
CA PRO A 12 -7.51 4.78 -11.75
C PRO A 12 -7.23 4.94 -10.25
N THR A 13 -6.09 5.57 -9.92
CA THR A 13 -5.65 5.80 -8.53
C THR A 13 -6.56 6.77 -7.77
N ASP A 14 -7.25 7.67 -8.47
CA ASP A 14 -8.23 8.61 -7.90
C ASP A 14 -9.60 7.98 -7.61
N ALA A 15 -9.77 6.67 -7.85
CA ALA A 15 -11.05 5.99 -7.66
C ALA A 15 -11.56 6.11 -6.21
N THR A 16 -12.82 6.54 -6.10
CA THR A 16 -13.50 6.67 -4.80
C THR A 16 -13.82 5.30 -4.19
N ALA A 17 -14.05 5.26 -2.88
CA ALA A 17 -14.46 4.04 -2.19
C ALA A 17 -15.73 3.42 -2.78
N GLU A 18 -16.71 4.23 -3.19
CA GLU A 18 -17.93 3.77 -3.85
C GLU A 18 -17.61 3.10 -5.19
N THR A 19 -16.76 3.74 -6.01
CA THR A 19 -16.33 3.20 -7.30
C THR A 19 -15.59 1.87 -7.13
N ILE A 20 -14.71 1.77 -6.14
CA ILE A 20 -13.96 0.55 -5.81
C ILE A 20 -14.91 -0.59 -5.43
N VAL A 21 -15.88 -0.33 -4.54
CA VAL A 21 -16.83 -1.36 -4.09
C VAL A 21 -17.70 -1.84 -5.25
N ARG A 22 -18.25 -0.92 -6.04
CA ARG A 22 -19.07 -1.26 -7.21
C ARG A 22 -18.28 -2.12 -8.20
N ARG A 23 -17.06 -1.67 -8.56
CA ARG A 23 -16.24 -2.36 -9.55
C ARG A 23 -15.78 -3.73 -9.08
N ALA A 24 -15.45 -3.88 -7.80
CA ALA A 24 -15.11 -5.17 -7.22
C ALA A 24 -16.29 -6.15 -7.23
N ALA A 25 -17.53 -5.68 -7.04
CA ALA A 25 -18.71 -6.52 -7.16
C ALA A 25 -18.89 -7.02 -8.61
N GLU A 26 -18.81 -6.11 -9.59
CA GLU A 26 -18.87 -6.46 -11.02
C GLU A 26 -17.77 -7.45 -11.42
N ALA A 27 -16.52 -7.22 -11.01
CA ALA A 27 -15.40 -8.08 -11.34
C ALA A 27 -15.51 -9.46 -10.66
N ALA A 28 -16.05 -9.55 -9.45
CA ALA A 28 -16.27 -10.82 -8.76
C ALA A 28 -17.40 -11.65 -9.40
N GLU A 29 -18.40 -11.01 -10.00
CA GLU A 29 -19.46 -11.68 -10.77
C GLU A 29 -18.92 -12.24 -12.10
N LEU A 30 -18.01 -11.53 -12.74
CA LEU A 30 -17.40 -11.90 -14.03
C LEU A 30 -16.21 -12.87 -13.89
N ALA A 31 -15.72 -13.13 -12.68
CA ALA A 31 -14.57 -14.01 -12.47
C ALA A 31 -14.88 -15.45 -12.89
N GLU A 32 -14.05 -16.00 -13.78
CA GLU A 32 -14.19 -17.36 -14.33
C GLU A 32 -13.58 -18.40 -13.39
N THR A 33 -12.63 -17.99 -12.54
CA THR A 33 -11.93 -18.86 -11.60
C THR A 33 -12.01 -18.37 -10.15
N ASP A 34 -11.86 -19.31 -9.21
CA ASP A 34 -11.76 -18.98 -7.79
C ASP A 34 -10.53 -18.12 -7.47
N ALA A 35 -9.44 -18.29 -8.23
CA ALA A 35 -8.23 -17.50 -8.08
C ALA A 35 -8.46 -16.04 -8.46
N GLU A 36 -9.16 -15.77 -9.57
CA GLU A 36 -9.54 -14.41 -9.97
C GLU A 36 -10.50 -13.78 -8.97
N ARG A 37 -11.51 -14.54 -8.52
CA ARG A 37 -12.45 -14.09 -7.50
C ARG A 37 -11.73 -13.71 -6.21
N HIS A 38 -10.74 -14.51 -5.79
CA HIS A 38 -9.93 -14.21 -4.61
C HIS A 38 -9.08 -12.95 -4.81
N ALA A 39 -8.47 -12.79 -5.98
CA ALA A 39 -7.68 -11.59 -6.30
C ALA A 39 -8.53 -10.31 -6.23
N VAL A 40 -9.77 -10.33 -6.74
CA VAL A 40 -10.72 -9.21 -6.65
C VAL A 40 -11.08 -8.87 -5.20
N ILE A 41 -11.30 -9.89 -4.37
CA ILE A 41 -11.63 -9.71 -2.94
C ILE A 41 -10.47 -9.06 -2.19
N GLU A 42 -9.25 -9.57 -2.37
CA GLU A 42 -8.07 -9.00 -1.72
C GLU A 42 -7.76 -7.59 -2.24
N ALA A 43 -7.88 -7.35 -3.55
CA ALA A 43 -7.66 -6.03 -4.12
C ALA A 43 -8.61 -4.97 -3.53
N ARG A 44 -9.90 -5.31 -3.41
CA ARG A 44 -10.88 -4.44 -2.74
C ARG A 44 -10.49 -4.19 -1.28
N ARG A 45 -10.06 -5.23 -0.57
CA ARG A 45 -9.69 -5.15 0.85
C ARG A 45 -8.47 -4.26 1.05
N GLU A 46 -7.44 -4.39 0.22
CA GLU A 46 -6.24 -3.55 0.27
C GLU A 46 -6.60 -2.07 0.06
N LEU A 47 -7.42 -1.76 -0.95
CA LEU A 47 -7.78 -0.37 -1.27
C LEU A 47 -8.76 0.29 -0.29
N ILE A 48 -9.62 -0.48 0.38
CA ILE A 48 -10.65 0.07 1.29
C ILE A 48 -10.19 0.06 2.75
N THR A 49 -9.53 -1.00 3.19
CA THR A 49 -9.26 -1.24 4.62
C THR A 49 -7.87 -0.77 5.04
N HIS A 50 -6.93 -0.60 4.11
CA HIS A 50 -5.53 -0.33 4.44
C HIS A 50 -5.03 0.96 3.76
N PRO A 51 -5.29 2.16 4.34
CA PRO A 51 -4.92 3.43 3.73
C PRO A 51 -3.43 3.58 3.39
N ALA A 52 -2.54 3.06 4.24
CA ALA A 52 -1.10 3.09 3.99
C ALA A 52 -0.68 2.19 2.82
N VAL A 53 -1.33 1.02 2.67
CA VAL A 53 -1.09 0.08 1.56
C VAL A 53 -1.62 0.69 0.26
N ARG A 54 -2.82 1.27 0.29
CA ARG A 54 -3.38 2.04 -0.83
C ARG A 54 -2.42 3.13 -1.28
N LEU A 55 -1.92 3.96 -0.37
CA LEU A 55 -0.96 5.02 -0.71
C LEU A 55 0.31 4.45 -1.36
N GLY A 56 0.83 3.34 -0.85
CA GLY A 56 1.96 2.65 -1.46
C GLY A 56 1.69 2.22 -2.90
N HIS A 57 0.49 1.69 -3.19
CA HIS A 57 0.09 1.37 -4.56
C HIS A 57 -0.07 2.61 -5.43
N GLU A 58 -0.66 3.70 -4.91
CA GLU A 58 -0.82 4.95 -5.65
C GLU A 58 0.52 5.57 -6.08
N LEU A 59 1.53 5.55 -5.19
CA LEU A 59 2.85 6.13 -5.47
C LEU A 59 3.67 5.32 -6.49
N LEU A 60 3.37 4.03 -6.62
CA LEU A 60 4.07 3.13 -7.55
C LEU A 60 3.33 3.00 -8.89
N GLU A 61 2.16 3.60 -9.02
CA GLU A 61 1.40 3.63 -10.27
C GLU A 61 1.73 4.85 -11.13
N VAL A 62 1.52 4.69 -12.44
CA VAL A 62 1.65 5.79 -13.39
C VAL A 62 0.48 6.76 -13.21
N PRO A 63 0.71 8.08 -13.04
CA PRO A 63 -0.37 9.06 -12.97
C PRO A 63 -1.28 9.00 -14.21
N ASP A 64 -2.57 9.28 -14.03
CA ASP A 64 -3.59 9.31 -15.09
C ASP A 64 -3.81 7.98 -15.85
N SER A 65 -3.40 6.85 -15.28
CA SER A 65 -3.63 5.52 -15.87
C SER A 65 -5.11 5.12 -15.86
N ASP A 66 -5.73 4.93 -17.05
CA ASP A 66 -7.03 4.26 -17.23
C ASP A 66 -6.81 2.84 -17.79
N TYR A 67 -7.14 1.83 -16.97
CA TYR A 67 -6.97 0.41 -17.30
C TYR A 67 -8.16 -0.19 -18.05
N ARG A 68 -9.18 0.61 -18.38
CA ARG A 68 -10.36 0.17 -19.12
C ARG A 68 -10.15 0.20 -20.63
N ASP A 69 -9.08 0.80 -21.12
CA ASP A 69 -8.80 0.83 -22.55
C ASP A 69 -8.32 -0.55 -23.05
N GLN A 70 -8.84 -0.97 -24.21
CA GLN A 70 -8.35 -2.16 -24.94
C GLN A 70 -6.84 -2.07 -25.24
N ASP A 71 -6.29 -0.86 -25.19
CA ASP A 71 -4.87 -0.58 -25.31
C ASP A 71 -4.06 -1.18 -24.15
N TRP A 72 -4.64 -1.38 -22.96
CA TRP A 72 -3.92 -1.99 -21.83
C TRP A 72 -3.70 -3.49 -22.01
N GLU A 73 -4.70 -4.24 -22.52
CA GLU A 73 -4.52 -5.65 -22.85
C GLU A 73 -3.49 -5.83 -23.97
N ALA A 74 -3.54 -4.96 -24.99
CA ALA A 74 -2.54 -4.93 -26.06
C ALA A 74 -1.15 -4.58 -25.54
N PHE A 75 -1.04 -3.55 -24.68
CA PHE A 75 0.19 -3.13 -24.04
C PHE A 75 0.77 -4.23 -23.14
N GLU A 76 -0.02 -4.80 -22.23
CA GLU A 76 0.41 -5.89 -21.35
C GLU A 76 0.87 -7.10 -22.15
N HIS A 77 0.15 -7.47 -23.22
CA HIS A 77 0.55 -8.57 -24.09
C HIS A 77 1.85 -8.27 -24.85
N GLN A 78 2.02 -7.06 -25.34
CA GLN A 78 3.19 -6.61 -26.08
C GLN A 78 4.44 -6.48 -25.17
N HIS A 79 4.23 -6.10 -23.91
CA HIS A 79 5.29 -5.72 -22.98
C HIS A 79 5.47 -6.69 -21.81
N LYS A 80 4.78 -7.84 -21.81
CA LYS A 80 4.84 -8.88 -20.77
C LYS A 80 6.25 -9.37 -20.43
N ARG A 81 7.17 -9.33 -21.40
CA ARG A 81 8.51 -9.90 -21.29
C ARG A 81 9.61 -8.85 -21.05
N ASP A 82 9.37 -7.62 -21.50
CA ASP A 82 10.19 -6.44 -21.22
C ASP A 82 9.25 -5.23 -21.12
N PRO A 83 8.72 -4.95 -19.91
CA PRO A 83 7.77 -3.87 -19.69
C PRO A 83 8.37 -2.48 -19.90
N VAL A 84 9.70 -2.41 -19.94
CA VAL A 84 10.46 -1.18 -20.03
C VAL A 84 11.57 -1.35 -21.06
N ASP A 85 11.45 -0.66 -22.19
CA ASP A 85 12.56 -0.47 -23.12
C ASP A 85 13.47 0.65 -22.61
N PHE A 86 14.54 0.28 -21.91
CA PHE A 86 15.53 1.24 -21.37
C PHE A 86 16.18 2.10 -22.46
N THR A 87 16.25 1.61 -23.69
CA THR A 87 16.76 2.35 -24.85
C THR A 87 15.78 3.43 -25.31
N ALA A 88 14.47 3.13 -25.32
CA ALA A 88 13.43 4.12 -25.58
C ALA A 88 13.33 5.17 -24.46
N LEU A 89 13.47 4.73 -23.21
CA LEU A 89 13.48 5.61 -22.04
C LEU A 89 14.69 6.57 -22.07
N ALA A 90 15.88 6.06 -22.43
CA ALA A 90 17.07 6.88 -22.61
C ALA A 90 16.97 7.85 -23.80
N ALA A 91 16.18 7.54 -24.82
CA ALA A 91 15.98 8.39 -26.00
C ALA A 91 14.96 9.51 -25.79
N GLY A 92 14.01 9.36 -24.85
CA GLY A 92 12.94 10.32 -24.58
C GLY A 92 12.98 11.01 -23.22
N ALA A 93 13.78 10.52 -22.27
CA ALA A 93 13.90 11.14 -20.96
C ALA A 93 14.76 12.41 -21.05
N GLU A 94 14.13 13.58 -20.92
CA GLU A 94 14.88 14.77 -20.56
C GLU A 94 15.59 14.54 -19.21
N PRO A 95 16.82 15.03 -19.03
CA PRO A 95 17.52 14.89 -17.77
C PRO A 95 16.69 15.49 -16.65
N LEU A 96 16.55 14.73 -15.55
CA LEU A 96 15.80 15.14 -14.35
C LEU A 96 16.23 16.55 -13.93
N ARG A 97 15.26 17.43 -13.83
CA ARG A 97 15.43 18.82 -13.45
C ARG A 97 15.20 18.97 -11.95
N PRO A 98 15.80 19.96 -11.29
CA PRO A 98 15.52 20.25 -9.89
C PRO A 98 14.03 20.48 -9.56
N ALA A 99 13.24 20.90 -10.55
CA ALA A 99 11.79 21.09 -10.41
C ALA A 99 10.99 19.78 -10.35
N ASP A 100 11.56 18.66 -10.79
CA ASP A 100 10.90 17.34 -10.75
C ASP A 100 10.96 16.72 -9.35
N PHE A 101 11.71 17.34 -8.42
CA PHE A 101 11.84 16.89 -7.05
C PHE A 101 11.07 17.79 -6.08
N THR A 102 10.15 17.18 -5.34
CA THR A 102 9.51 17.85 -4.21
C THR A 102 10.43 17.74 -3.00
N LEU A 103 11.21 18.80 -2.71
CA LEU A 103 12.15 18.81 -1.58
C LEU A 103 11.48 18.46 -0.24
N ALA A 104 10.22 18.86 -0.04
CA ALA A 104 9.45 18.50 1.15
C ALA A 104 9.20 16.99 1.26
N ALA A 105 8.94 16.30 0.14
CA ALA A 105 8.76 14.84 0.13
C ALA A 105 10.08 14.11 0.42
N VAL A 106 11.20 14.60 -0.14
CA VAL A 106 12.53 14.06 0.14
C VAL A 106 12.91 14.21 1.62
N LEU A 107 12.63 15.36 2.21
CA LEU A 107 12.86 15.60 3.64
C LEU A 107 11.93 14.76 4.52
N GLY A 108 10.69 14.53 4.11
CA GLY A 108 9.76 13.65 4.81
C GLY A 108 10.27 12.21 4.86
N MET A 109 10.68 11.65 3.72
CA MET A 109 11.25 10.30 3.66
C MET A 109 12.52 10.16 4.50
N ALA A 110 13.42 11.14 4.45
CA ALA A 110 14.64 11.13 5.25
C ALA A 110 14.36 11.25 6.75
N ALA A 111 13.32 12.02 7.13
CA ALA A 111 12.89 12.14 8.52
C ALA A 111 12.25 10.84 9.01
N ASP A 112 11.43 10.17 8.20
CA ASP A 112 10.81 8.89 8.55
C ASP A 112 11.86 7.79 8.77
N GLU A 113 12.92 7.74 7.96
CA GLU A 113 14.06 6.85 8.19
C GLU A 113 14.84 7.21 9.47
N ALA A 114 14.99 8.50 9.77
CA ALA A 114 15.69 8.96 10.97
C ALA A 114 14.89 8.71 12.27
N VAL A 115 13.57 8.56 12.17
CA VAL A 115 12.65 8.35 13.31
C VAL A 115 12.38 6.86 13.56
N VAL A 116 13.06 5.94 12.86
CA VAL A 116 12.98 4.51 13.18
C VAL A 116 13.49 4.30 14.62
N PRO A 117 12.61 3.93 15.57
CA PRO A 117 13.06 3.67 16.93
C PRO A 117 14.01 2.47 16.89
N PRO A 118 15.10 2.49 17.68
CA PRO A 118 15.96 1.32 17.78
C PRO A 118 15.16 0.12 18.28
N GLU A 119 15.54 -1.08 17.84
CA GLU A 119 14.92 -2.31 18.35
C GLU A 119 15.02 -2.33 19.88
N PRO A 120 13.90 -2.54 20.60
CA PRO A 120 13.91 -2.54 22.04
C PRO A 120 14.68 -3.76 22.56
N ASP A 121 15.67 -3.53 23.44
CA ASP A 121 16.33 -4.59 24.20
C ASP A 121 15.37 -5.10 25.29
N LEU A 122 14.51 -6.04 24.89
CA LEU A 122 13.52 -6.65 25.78
C LEU A 122 14.18 -7.38 26.98
N PRO A 123 15.28 -8.15 26.80
CA PRO A 123 16.00 -8.74 27.93
C PRO A 123 16.47 -7.72 28.97
N ALA A 124 17.07 -6.60 28.54
CA ALA A 124 17.51 -5.56 29.47
C ALA A 124 16.33 -4.86 30.16
N ALA A 125 15.26 -4.57 29.42
CA ALA A 125 14.05 -3.94 29.96
C ALA A 125 13.31 -4.81 30.99
N LEU A 126 13.39 -6.14 30.85
CA LEU A 126 12.80 -7.09 31.81
C LEU A 126 13.69 -7.28 33.06
N ALA A 127 15.00 -7.11 32.92
CA ALA A 127 15.94 -7.26 34.04
C ALA A 127 15.87 -6.08 35.01
N ASP A 128 15.62 -4.86 34.52
CA ASP A 128 15.44 -3.66 35.34
C ASP A 128 14.27 -2.80 34.82
N PRO A 129 13.01 -3.23 35.07
CA PRO A 129 11.87 -2.51 34.57
C PRO A 129 11.75 -1.16 35.30
N PRO A 130 11.50 -0.04 34.58
CA PRO A 130 11.39 1.30 35.17
C PRO A 130 10.24 1.39 36.19
N VAL A 131 9.25 0.50 36.07
CA VAL A 131 8.21 0.28 37.06
C VAL A 131 8.24 -1.20 37.45
N ARG A 132 8.65 -1.50 38.68
CA ARG A 132 8.64 -2.89 39.17
C ARG A 132 7.19 -3.37 39.32
N PRO A 133 6.83 -4.54 38.80
CA PRO A 133 5.53 -5.13 39.05
C PRO A 133 5.39 -5.39 40.56
N ALA A 134 4.37 -4.79 41.17
CA ALA A 134 3.99 -5.06 42.56
C ALA A 134 3.29 -6.42 42.62
N TRP A 135 4.01 -7.47 43.01
CA TRP A 135 3.49 -8.84 43.14
C TRP A 135 2.50 -9.01 44.31
N ASP A 136 2.45 -7.99 45.16
CA ASP A 136 1.66 -7.83 46.37
C ASP A 136 0.32 -7.11 46.14
N THR A 137 0.10 -6.55 44.94
CA THR A 137 -1.20 -5.99 44.55
C THR A 137 -1.95 -7.00 43.68
N PRO A 138 -3.14 -7.50 44.09
CA PRO A 138 -3.91 -8.38 43.22
C PRO A 138 -4.25 -7.64 41.91
N PRO A 139 -4.28 -8.35 40.76
CA PRO A 139 -4.58 -7.73 39.48
C PRO A 139 -5.92 -6.98 39.56
N LEU A 140 -5.94 -5.74 39.08
CA LEU A 140 -7.15 -4.92 39.05
C LEU A 140 -8.28 -5.69 38.36
N GLU A 141 -9.33 -6.04 39.11
CA GLU A 141 -10.53 -6.59 38.49
C GLU A 141 -11.09 -5.55 37.51
N VAL A 142 -11.58 -6.01 36.35
CA VAL A 142 -12.15 -5.20 35.23
C VAL A 142 -13.12 -4.10 35.68
N ARG A 143 -13.73 -4.25 36.86
CA ARG A 143 -14.63 -3.29 37.51
C ARG A 143 -13.97 -1.95 37.87
N HIS A 144 -12.66 -1.92 38.03
CA HIS A 144 -11.91 -0.74 38.47
C HIS A 144 -11.52 0.22 37.33
N VAL A 145 -11.77 -0.16 36.06
CA VAL A 145 -11.30 0.63 34.89
C VAL A 145 -12.36 1.61 34.38
N LEU A 146 -13.62 1.49 34.81
CA LEU A 146 -14.73 2.30 34.24
C LEU A 146 -15.04 3.61 34.97
N PHE A 147 -14.32 3.97 36.04
CA PHE A 147 -14.55 5.24 36.76
C PHE A 147 -13.26 5.92 37.23
N GLY A 148 -12.28 6.03 36.33
CA GLY A 148 -11.10 6.90 36.49
C GLY A 148 -11.13 8.00 35.46
#